data_AF-A0AAD9HH36-F1
#
_entry.id   AF-A0AAD9HH36-F1
#
_cell.length_a   1.000
_cell.length_b   1.000
_cell.length_c   1.000
_cell.angle_alpha   90.00
_cell.angle_beta   90.00
_cell.angle_gamma   90.00
#
_symmetry.space_group_name_H-M   'P 1'
#
loop_
_entity.id
_entity.type
_entity.pdbx_description
1 polymer ?
#
loop_
_entity_poly.entity_id
_entity_poly.type
_entity_poly.pdbx_seq_one_letter_code
_entity_poly.pdbx_strand_id
1 'polypeptide(L)' 'YYFIYNNAPIHTALLTVEWMLQQGISWLDWPPYSLDLNPIEHVWRMMKNNL' A
#
# COMPACT_ATOMS: atom_id res chain seq x y z
N TYR A 1 12.63 0.38 7.76
CA TYR A 1 11.95 0.15 6.47
C TYR A 1 10.49 0.54 6.63
N TYR A 2 9.89 1.20 5.64
CA TYR A 2 8.49 1.65 5.72
C TYR A 2 7.63 0.82 4.75
N PHE A 3 6.46 0.41 5.21
CA PHE A 3 5.42 -0.18 4.38
C PHE A 3 4.68 0.92 3.61
N ILE A 4 4.45 0.71 2.32
CA ILE A 4 3.71 1.65 1.46
C ILE A 4 2.46 0.93 0.98
N TYR A 5 1.30 1.54 1.22
CA TYR A 5 0.01 1.05 0.78
C TYR A 5 -0.91 2.23 0.47
N ASN A 6 -2.05 1.96 -0.17
CA ASN A 6 -3.01 3.01 -0.54
C ASN A 6 -3.97 3.34 0.61
N ASN A 7 -4.57 4.52 0.59
CA ASN A 7 -5.53 4.94 1.63
C ASN A 7 -6.93 4.34 1.41
N ALA A 8 -7.05 3.11 0.89
CA ALA A 8 -8.37 2.48 0.81
C ALA A 8 -8.96 2.31 2.22
N PRO A 9 -10.29 2.44 2.40
CA PRO A 9 -10.92 2.45 3.72
C PRO A 9 -10.57 1.24 4.61
N ILE A 10 -10.33 0.07 3.99
CA ILE A 10 -9.94 -1.16 4.71
C ILE A 10 -8.54 -1.07 5.33
N HIS A 11 -7.65 -0.26 4.75
CA HIS A 11 -6.28 -0.10 5.26
C HIS A 11 -6.14 1.04 6.26
N THR A 12 -7.10 1.96 6.27
CA THR A 12 -7.23 3.00 7.29
C THR A 12 -8.17 2.60 8.43
N ALA A 13 -8.79 1.42 8.35
CA ALA A 13 -9.66 0.91 9.39
C ALA A 13 -8.89 0.73 10.70
N LEU A 14 -9.52 1.04 11.83
CA LEU A 14 -8.90 1.01 13.16
C LEU A 14 -8.22 -0.34 13.45
N LEU A 15 -8.92 -1.45 13.18
CA LEU A 15 -8.40 -2.79 13.42
C LEU A 15 -7.12 -3.08 12.61
N THR A 16 -7.06 -2.60 11.37
CA THR A 16 -5.89 -2.76 10.50
C THR A 16 -4.70 -1.96 11.04
N VAL A 17 -4.95 -0.71 11.45
CA VAL A 17 -3.93 0.19 12.01
C VAL A 17 -3.40 -0.36 13.34
N GLU A 18 -4.28 -0.81 14.24
CA GLU A 18 -3.90 -1.42 15.53
C GLU A 18 -3.04 -2.67 15.32
N TRP A 19 -3.44 -3.54 14.39
CA TRP A 19 -2.66 -4.72 14.06
C TRP A 19 -1.26 -4.35 13.54
N MET A 20 -1.16 -3.36 12.63
CA MET A 20 0.14 -2.90 12.11
C MET A 20 1.05 -2.38 13.21
N LEU A 21 0.51 -1.59 14.14
CA LEU A 21 1.25 -1.10 15.30
C LEU A 21 1.74 -2.23 16.20
N GLN A 22 0.89 -3.24 16.47
CA GLN A 22 1.27 -4.42 17.26
C GLN A 22 2.39 -5.23 16.60
N GLN A 23 2.43 -5.28 15.27
CA GLN A 23 3.51 -5.93 14.53
C GLN A 23 4.79 -5.08 14.42
N GLY A 24 4.80 -3.86 14.97
CA GLY A 24 5.94 -2.93 14.85
C GLY A 24 6.16 -2.44 13.41
N ILE A 25 5.11 -2.48 12.57
CA ILE A 25 5.19 -2.03 11.19
C ILE A 25 5.07 -0.52 11.16
N SER A 26 6.08 0.14 10.61
CA SER A 26 6.01 1.57 10.26
C SER A 26 5.54 1.71 8.82
N TRP A 27 4.62 2.63 8.55
CA TRP A 27 4.15 2.92 7.20
C TRP A 27 4.28 4.41 6.85
N LEU A 28 4.16 4.72 5.57
CA LEU A 28 4.18 6.09 5.05
C LEU A 28 2.77 6.47 4.59
N ASP A 29 2.30 7.66 4.99
CA ASP A 29 1.09 8.24 4.41
C ASP A 29 1.32 8.55 2.94
N TRP A 30 0.42 8.03 2.09
CA TRP A 30 0.51 8.18 0.65
C TRP A 30 -0.54 9.16 0.12
N PRO A 31 -0.22 10.03 -0.85
CA PRO A 31 -1.21 10.89 -1.47
C PRO A 31 -2.33 10.08 -2.17
N PRO A 32 -3.61 10.50 -2.06
CA PRO A 32 -4.70 9.87 -2.76
C PRO A 32 -4.55 10.05 -4.28
N TYR A 33 -5.06 9.10 -5.05
CA TYR A 33 -5.03 9.10 -6.53
C TYR A 33 -3.65 9.02 -7.19
N SER A 34 -2.58 8.74 -6.43
CA SER A 34 -1.22 8.55 -6.95
C SER A 34 -0.93 7.09 -7.34
N LEU A 35 -1.76 6.56 -8.24
CA LEU A 35 -1.63 5.19 -8.76
C LEU A 35 -0.31 5.01 -9.55
N ASP A 36 0.09 6.05 -10.26
CA ASP A 36 1.34 6.14 -11.02
C ASP A 36 2.60 6.01 -10.15
N LEU A 37 2.50 6.41 -8.88
CA LEU A 37 3.58 6.29 -7.92
C LEU A 37 3.59 4.93 -7.20
N ASN A 38 2.56 4.10 -7.33
CA ASN A 38 2.50 2.81 -6.64
C ASN A 38 3.35 1.75 -7.39
N PRO A 39 4.44 1.23 -6.80
CA PRO A 39 5.32 0.27 -7.47
C PRO A 39 4.59 -0.99 -7.96
N ILE A 40 3.48 -1.38 -7.32
CA ILE A 40 2.71 -2.57 -7.71
C ILE A 40 2.07 -2.44 -9.09
N GLU A 41 1.71 -1.22 -9.52
CA GLU A 41 1.12 -0.99 -10.84
C GLU A 41 2.12 -1.30 -11.96
N HIS A 42 3.40 -0.98 -11.73
CA HIS A 42 4.45 -1.32 -12.67
C HIS A 42 4.67 -2.84 -12.73
N VAL A 43 4.68 -3.52 -11.58
CA VAL A 43 4.79 -4.98 -11.53
C VAL A 43 3.62 -5.64 -12.26
N TRP A 44 2.38 -5.21 -12.00
CA TRP A 44 1.21 -5.73 -12.72
C TRP A 44 1.26 -5.47 -14.22
N ARG A 45 1.79 -4.33 -14.66
CA ARG A 45 2.01 -4.05 -16.09
C ARG A 45 3.01 -5.05 -16.69
N MET A 46 4.14 -5.30 -16.00
CA MET A 46 5.10 -6.30 -16.44
C MET A 46 4.49 -7.70 -16.51
N MET A 47 3.69 -8.09 -15.51
CA MET A 47 3.01 -9.38 -15.50
C MET A 47 2.01 -9.51 -16.66
N LYS A 48 1.22 -8.47 -16.94
CA LYS A 48 0.28 -8.44 -18.06
C LYS A 48 0.95 -8.48 -19.43
N ASN A 49 2.14 -7.88 -19.57
CA ASN A 49 2.89 -7.90 -20.83
C ASN A 49 3.60 -9.24 -21.10
N ASN A 50 3.77 -10.06 -20.06
CA ASN A 50 4.38 -11.39 -20.14
C ASN A 50 3.33 -12.52 -20.20
N LEU A 51 2.04 -12.19 -20.24
CA LEU A 51 0.90 -13.08 -20.47
C LEU A 51 0.47 -12.98 -21.94
#